data_AF-A0A9E1W647-F1
#
_entry.id   AF-A0A9E1W647-F1
#
_cell.length_a   1.000
_cell.length_b   1.000
_cell.length_c   1.000
_cell.angle_alpha   90.00
_cell.angle_beta   90.00
_cell.angle_gamma   90.00
#
_symmetry.space_group_name_H-M   'P 1'
#
loop_
_entity.id
_entity.type
_entity.pdbx_description
1 polymer ?
#
loop_
_entity_poly.entity_id
_entity_poly.type
_entity_poly.pdbx_seq_one_letter_code
_entity_poly.pdbx_strand_id
1 'polypeptide(L)'
;MSDIDSRPNAPEELDRLIAAAGDAMTDQMVGRLSATLGNGMELLDRLNDEDTRDAVHSLLDELTALHRTGGLKATFELIHMISAMRNAMTDSMVERLAQFVEHMLTNLANEEIADLAHAAKEAVNEAVRESADYQAPGGIMATLKMLGDPKTQSSIVFLRTLAENLRKSELG
;
A
#
# COMPACT_ATOMS: atom_id res chain seq x y z
N MET A 1 -41.18 -60.79 -40.02
CA MET A 1 -40.73 -59.45 -40.46
C MET A 1 -40.04 -58.84 -39.24
N SER A 2 -38.84 -59.29 -38.92
CA SER A 2 -37.53 -58.70 -39.30
C SER A 2 -37.38 -57.26 -38.83
N ASP A 3 -36.42 -57.12 -37.93
CA ASP A 3 -35.75 -55.95 -37.37
C ASP A 3 -35.68 -54.71 -38.28
N ILE A 4 -35.66 -53.52 -37.66
CA ILE A 4 -34.46 -52.66 -37.66
C ILE A 4 -34.54 -51.71 -36.45
N ASP A 5 -33.67 -52.04 -35.52
CA ASP A 5 -33.08 -51.25 -34.46
C ASP A 5 -32.89 -49.76 -34.85
N SER A 6 -33.49 -48.85 -34.07
CA SER A 6 -33.13 -47.43 -34.05
C SER A 6 -32.72 -47.06 -32.63
N ARG A 7 -31.75 -47.79 -32.10
CA ARG A 7 -30.91 -47.28 -31.01
C ARG A 7 -29.93 -46.29 -31.63
N PRO A 8 -29.85 -45.03 -31.16
CA PRO A 8 -28.74 -44.18 -31.53
C PRO A 8 -27.47 -44.93 -31.12
N ASN A 9 -26.54 -45.08 -32.05
CA ASN A 9 -25.26 -45.71 -31.80
C ASN A 9 -24.53 -44.87 -30.75
N ALA A 10 -24.67 -45.23 -29.47
CA ALA A 10 -23.89 -44.70 -28.35
C ALA A 10 -22.38 -44.57 -28.66
N PRO A 11 -21.73 -45.44 -29.46
CA PRO A 11 -20.36 -45.20 -29.90
C PRO A 11 -20.20 -44.01 -30.85
N GLU A 12 -21.12 -43.74 -31.78
CA GLU A 12 -21.00 -42.59 -32.72
C GLU A 12 -21.25 -41.25 -32.02
N GLU A 13 -22.14 -41.21 -31.03
CA GLU A 13 -22.42 -40.00 -30.27
C GLU A 13 -21.27 -39.68 -29.31
N LEU A 14 -20.66 -40.70 -28.70
CA LEU A 14 -19.43 -40.58 -27.91
C LEU A 14 -18.23 -40.17 -28.79
N ASP A 15 -18.06 -40.79 -29.96
CA ASP A 15 -16.99 -40.45 -30.91
C ASP A 15 -17.15 -39.02 -31.43
N ARG A 16 -18.39 -38.57 -31.70
CA ARG A 16 -18.66 -37.17 -32.09
C ARG A 16 -18.50 -36.20 -30.93
N LEU A 17 -18.83 -36.59 -29.69
CA LEU A 17 -18.61 -35.75 -28.51
C LEU A 17 -17.11 -35.62 -28.21
N ILE A 18 -16.34 -36.70 -28.36
CA ILE A 18 -14.88 -36.70 -28.22
C ILE A 18 -14.23 -35.91 -29.36
N ALA A 19 -14.68 -36.08 -30.60
CA ALA A 19 -14.20 -35.30 -31.74
C ALA A 19 -14.56 -33.82 -31.63
N ALA A 20 -15.79 -33.47 -31.22
CA ALA A 20 -16.23 -32.09 -31.01
C ALA A 20 -15.58 -31.46 -29.77
N ALA A 21 -15.29 -32.23 -28.72
CA ALA A 21 -14.48 -31.77 -27.60
C ALA A 21 -13.03 -31.51 -28.01
N GLY A 22 -12.47 -32.34 -28.90
CA GLY A 22 -11.17 -32.12 -29.52
C GLY A 22 -11.13 -30.87 -30.41
N ASP A 23 -12.17 -30.64 -31.22
CA ASP A 23 -12.30 -29.47 -32.12
C ASP A 23 -12.62 -28.17 -31.35
N ALA A 24 -13.32 -28.27 -30.21
CA ALA A 24 -13.62 -27.14 -29.33
C ALA A 24 -12.42 -26.74 -28.45
N MET A 25 -11.42 -27.61 -28.28
CA MET A 25 -10.10 -27.24 -27.77
C MET A 25 -9.34 -26.48 -28.85
N THR A 26 -9.67 -25.19 -29.00
CA THR A 26 -8.95 -24.32 -29.93
C THR A 26 -7.45 -24.38 -29.65
N ASP A 27 -6.62 -24.32 -30.69
CA ASP A 27 -5.14 -24.30 -30.59
C ASP A 27 -4.64 -23.23 -29.59
N GLN A 28 -5.42 -22.16 -29.39
CA GLN A 28 -5.16 -21.13 -28.39
C GLN A 28 -5.35 -21.63 -26.95
N MET A 29 -6.34 -22.48 -26.67
CA MET A 29 -6.50 -23.14 -25.37
C MET A 29 -5.39 -24.15 -25.12
N VAL A 30 -5.04 -24.95 -26.15
CA VAL A 30 -3.90 -25.89 -26.06
C VAL A 30 -2.59 -25.13 -25.84
N GLY A 31 -2.36 -24.02 -26.55
CA GLY A 31 -1.17 -23.19 -26.38
C GLY A 31 -1.08 -22.56 -24.98
N ARG A 32 -2.20 -22.07 -24.43
CA ARG A 32 -2.25 -21.56 -23.06
C ARG A 32 -2.09 -22.65 -22.00
N LEU A 33 -2.67 -23.83 -22.22
CA LEU A 33 -2.53 -24.97 -21.33
C LEU A 33 -1.08 -25.46 -21.32
N SER A 34 -0.47 -25.62 -22.50
CA SER A 34 0.94 -26.00 -22.66
C SER A 34 1.89 -24.98 -22.06
N ALA A 35 1.62 -23.68 -22.23
CA ALA A 35 2.41 -22.62 -21.57
C ALA A 35 2.24 -22.66 -20.04
N THR A 36 1.03 -22.88 -19.54
CA THR A 36 0.76 -23.00 -18.10
C THR A 36 1.40 -24.25 -17.51
N LEU A 37 1.35 -25.37 -18.23
CA LEU A 37 2.02 -26.63 -17.86
C LEU A 37 3.54 -26.50 -17.91
N GLY A 38 4.09 -25.80 -18.91
CA GLY A 38 5.52 -25.51 -19.00
C GLY A 38 6.01 -24.67 -17.83
N ASN A 39 5.32 -23.57 -17.53
CA ASN A 39 5.63 -22.74 -16.36
C ASN A 39 5.43 -23.50 -15.04
N GLY A 40 4.39 -24.34 -14.96
CA GLY A 40 4.11 -25.19 -13.80
C GLY A 40 5.19 -26.25 -13.59
N MET A 41 5.71 -26.86 -14.66
CA MET A 41 6.83 -27.79 -14.59
C MET A 41 8.15 -27.10 -14.23
N GLU A 42 8.42 -25.90 -14.74
CA GLU A 42 9.61 -25.14 -14.34
C GLU A 42 9.58 -24.77 -12.86
N LEU A 43 8.41 -24.34 -12.34
CA LEU A 43 8.22 -24.12 -10.92
C LEU A 43 8.37 -25.41 -10.10
N LEU A 44 7.87 -26.53 -10.62
CA LEU A 44 8.02 -27.83 -9.98
C LEU A 44 9.49 -28.26 -9.92
N ASP A 45 10.25 -28.03 -10.99
CA ASP A 45 11.67 -28.36 -11.08
C ASP A 45 12.49 -27.48 -10.12
N ARG A 46 12.20 -26.17 -10.06
CA ARG A 46 12.79 -25.26 -9.08
C ARG A 46 12.41 -25.61 -7.64
N LEU A 47 11.20 -26.05 -7.36
CA LEU A 47 10.81 -26.49 -6.01
C LEU A 47 11.33 -27.89 -5.67
N ASN A 48 11.74 -28.66 -6.68
CA ASN A 48 12.34 -29.99 -6.52
C ASN A 48 13.87 -29.92 -6.35
N ASP A 49 14.49 -28.82 -6.77
CA ASP A 49 15.86 -28.45 -6.42
C ASP A 49 16.02 -28.40 -4.88
N GLU A 50 17.04 -29.09 -4.38
CA GLU A 50 17.22 -29.37 -2.95
C GLU A 50 17.44 -28.09 -2.14
N ASP A 51 18.25 -27.16 -2.68
CA ASP A 51 18.51 -25.85 -2.05
C ASP A 51 17.25 -24.99 -1.97
N THR A 52 16.47 -24.93 -3.05
CA THR A 52 15.24 -24.15 -3.10
C THR A 52 14.16 -24.74 -2.20
N ARG A 53 14.04 -26.07 -2.17
CA ARG A 53 13.11 -26.79 -1.31
C ARG A 53 13.42 -26.54 0.18
N ASP A 54 14.69 -26.63 0.56
CA ASP A 54 15.12 -26.40 1.93
C ASP A 54 14.91 -24.94 2.34
N ALA A 55 15.20 -23.98 1.45
CA ALA A 55 14.91 -22.57 1.68
C ALA A 55 13.41 -22.31 1.89
N VAL A 56 12.54 -22.92 1.07
CA VAL A 56 11.07 -22.80 1.22
C VAL A 56 10.59 -23.41 2.53
N HIS A 57 11.10 -24.59 2.91
CA HIS A 57 10.76 -25.20 4.20
C HIS A 57 11.21 -24.33 5.38
N SER A 58 12.43 -23.79 5.34
CA SER A 58 12.94 -22.89 6.38
C SER A 58 12.08 -21.62 6.50
N LEU A 59 11.68 -21.02 5.38
CA LEU A 59 10.80 -19.85 5.37
C LEU A 59 9.42 -20.16 5.95
N LEU A 60 8.86 -21.32 5.63
CA LEU A 60 7.58 -21.77 6.17
C LEU A 60 7.67 -22.03 7.68
N ASP A 61 8.78 -22.60 8.15
CA ASP A 61 9.03 -22.85 9.57
C ASP A 61 9.21 -21.54 10.34
N GLU A 62 9.98 -20.58 9.81
CA GLU A 62 10.12 -19.25 10.39
C GLU A 62 8.78 -18.48 10.40
N LEU A 63 8.01 -18.54 9.31
CA LEU A 63 6.68 -17.92 9.25
C LEU A 63 5.71 -18.57 10.24
N THR A 64 5.77 -19.89 10.38
CA THR A 64 4.96 -20.64 11.36
C THR A 64 5.38 -20.28 12.78
N ALA A 65 6.67 -20.15 13.05
CA ALA A 65 7.19 -19.68 14.34
C ALA A 65 6.75 -18.24 14.62
N LEU A 66 6.81 -17.34 13.63
CA LEU A 66 6.38 -15.95 13.74
C LEU A 66 4.87 -15.81 13.95
N HIS A 67 4.08 -16.68 13.35
CA HIS A 67 2.64 -16.79 13.60
C HIS A 67 2.35 -17.30 15.02
N ARG A 68 3.02 -18.39 15.43
CA ARG A 68 2.79 -19.05 16.73
C ARG A 68 3.25 -18.21 17.92
N THR A 69 4.34 -17.46 17.76
CA THR A 69 4.86 -16.52 18.77
C THR A 69 4.07 -15.21 18.81
N GLY A 70 3.12 -15.00 17.88
CA GLY A 70 2.32 -13.79 17.80
C GLY A 70 3.03 -12.60 17.18
N GLY A 71 4.24 -12.76 16.63
CA GLY A 71 4.98 -11.67 15.98
C GLY A 71 4.25 -11.04 14.80
N LEU A 72 3.53 -11.85 14.01
CA LEU A 72 2.65 -11.34 12.95
C LEU A 72 1.53 -10.47 13.53
N LYS A 73 0.89 -10.94 14.61
CA LYS A 73 -0.19 -10.21 15.29
C LYS A 73 0.31 -8.89 15.87
N ALA A 74 1.45 -8.90 16.55
CA ALA A 74 2.07 -7.68 17.09
C ALA A 74 2.39 -6.65 15.99
N THR A 75 2.84 -7.12 14.83
CA THR A 75 3.09 -6.24 13.66
C THR A 75 1.79 -5.61 13.15
N PHE A 76 0.71 -6.40 13.04
CA PHE A 76 -0.59 -5.87 12.64
C PHE A 76 -1.18 -4.90 13.67
N GLU A 77 -1.01 -5.16 14.97
CA GLU A 77 -1.42 -4.27 16.05
C GLU A 77 -0.66 -2.94 16.00
N LEU A 78 0.64 -2.97 15.71
CA LEU A 78 1.45 -1.76 15.51
C LEU A 78 0.95 -0.94 14.32
N ILE A 79 0.65 -1.59 13.18
CA ILE A 79 0.09 -0.94 12.00
C ILE A 79 -1.26 -0.28 12.33
N HIS A 80 -2.13 -0.97 13.07
CA HIS A 80 -3.42 -0.42 13.49
C HIS A 80 -3.27 0.74 14.46
N MET A 81 -2.33 0.66 15.40
CA MET A 81 -2.03 1.74 16.34
C MET A 81 -1.51 2.99 15.60
N ILE A 82 -0.60 2.82 14.63
CA ILE A 82 -0.09 3.92 13.80
C ILE A 82 -1.22 4.54 12.98
N SER A 83 -2.11 3.72 12.41
CA SER A 83 -3.27 4.20 11.65
C SER A 83 -4.26 4.98 12.53
N ALA A 84 -4.55 4.46 13.72
CA ALA A 84 -5.42 5.14 14.70
C ALA A 84 -4.81 6.46 15.20
N MET A 85 -3.51 6.47 15.50
CA MET A 85 -2.77 7.67 15.88
C MET A 85 -2.77 8.70 14.75
N ARG A 86 -2.55 8.26 13.50
CA ARG A 86 -2.62 9.14 12.32
C ARG A 86 -3.99 9.77 12.16
N ASN A 87 -5.07 8.99 12.25
CA ASN A 87 -6.43 9.53 12.10
C ASN A 87 -6.78 10.49 13.23
N ALA A 88 -6.43 10.14 14.48
CA ALA A 88 -6.65 11.02 15.63
C ALA A 88 -5.88 12.34 15.50
N MET A 89 -4.63 12.32 15.03
CA MET A 89 -3.83 13.53 14.84
C MET A 89 -4.31 14.36 13.66
N THR A 90 -4.75 13.76 12.55
CA THR A 90 -5.08 14.52 11.33
C THR A 90 -6.32 15.38 11.55
N ASP A 91 -7.43 14.79 12.01
CA ASP A 91 -8.69 15.52 12.10
C ASP A 91 -8.66 16.53 13.26
N SER A 92 -8.16 16.10 14.42
CA SER A 92 -8.18 16.95 15.61
C SER A 92 -7.11 18.03 15.62
N MET A 93 -5.99 17.88 14.91
CA MET A 93 -5.01 18.98 14.76
C MET A 93 -5.47 20.01 13.74
N VAL A 94 -6.11 19.59 12.65
CA VAL A 94 -6.68 20.53 11.66
C VAL A 94 -7.78 21.38 12.29
N GLU A 95 -8.68 20.75 13.05
CA GLU A 95 -9.76 21.46 13.75
C GLU A 95 -9.22 22.44 14.81
N ARG A 96 -8.22 22.03 15.60
CA ARG A 96 -7.59 22.90 16.61
C ARG A 96 -6.79 24.05 15.99
N LEU A 97 -6.12 23.83 14.86
CA LEU A 97 -5.37 24.87 14.16
C LEU A 97 -6.32 25.91 13.56
N ALA A 98 -7.43 25.47 12.95
CA ALA A 98 -8.45 26.35 12.40
C ALA A 98 -9.10 27.23 13.50
N GLN A 99 -9.48 26.63 14.63
CA GLN A 99 -10.04 27.35 15.78
C GLN A 99 -9.05 28.34 16.40
N PHE A 100 -7.76 27.98 16.47
CA PHE A 100 -6.71 28.88 16.96
C PHE A 100 -6.55 30.10 16.04
N VAL A 101 -6.56 29.90 14.72
CA VAL A 101 -6.49 30.99 13.74
C VAL A 101 -7.73 31.90 13.84
N GLU A 102 -8.92 31.32 14.00
CA GLU A 102 -10.16 32.07 14.15
C GLU A 102 -10.18 32.91 15.45
N HIS A 103 -9.68 32.35 16.55
CA HIS A 103 -9.54 33.07 17.82
C HIS A 103 -8.50 34.19 17.76
N MET A 104 -7.38 33.98 17.05
CA MET A 104 -6.39 35.03 16.83
C MET A 104 -6.95 36.17 15.98
N LEU A 105 -7.63 35.86 14.88
CA LEU A 105 -8.26 36.86 14.01
C LEU A 105 -9.34 37.68 14.73
N THR A 106 -10.03 37.10 15.71
CA THR A 106 -11.09 37.79 16.46
C THR A 106 -10.56 38.64 17.61
N ASN A 107 -9.47 38.21 18.28
CA ASN A 107 -8.93 38.91 19.45
C ASN A 107 -7.84 39.95 19.14
N LEU A 108 -7.27 39.94 17.95
CA LEU A 108 -6.22 40.88 17.55
C LEU A 108 -6.81 42.12 16.90
N ALA A 109 -7.13 43.12 17.73
CA ALA A 109 -7.62 44.44 17.31
C ALA A 109 -6.50 45.36 16.78
N ASN A 110 -5.53 44.81 16.04
CA ASN A 110 -4.47 45.59 15.42
C ASN A 110 -4.26 45.13 13.97
N GLU A 111 -4.36 46.06 13.03
CA GLU A 111 -4.42 45.84 11.57
C GLU A 111 -3.23 45.00 11.05
N GLU A 112 -2.03 45.25 11.58
CA GLU A 112 -0.80 44.51 11.23
C GLU A 112 -0.83 43.02 11.61
N ILE A 113 -1.52 42.67 12.69
CA ILE A 113 -1.57 41.27 13.16
C ILE A 113 -2.65 40.50 12.41
N ALA A 114 -3.72 41.18 11.98
CA ALA A 114 -4.71 40.61 11.07
C ALA A 114 -4.10 40.28 9.70
N ASP A 115 -3.27 41.19 9.15
CA ASP A 115 -2.56 40.98 7.89
C ASP A 115 -1.55 39.82 7.98
N LEU A 116 -0.78 39.76 9.07
CA LEU A 116 0.15 38.66 9.32
C LEU A 116 -0.58 37.31 9.45
N ALA A 117 -1.71 37.28 10.17
CA ALA A 117 -2.53 36.09 10.33
C ALA A 117 -3.17 35.65 9.00
N HIS A 118 -3.56 36.59 8.15
CA HIS A 118 -4.08 36.31 6.82
C HIS A 118 -3.00 35.70 5.92
N ALA A 119 -1.81 36.29 5.88
CA ALA A 119 -0.68 35.79 5.09
C ALA A 119 -0.22 34.40 5.58
N ALA A 120 -0.18 34.18 6.90
CA ALA A 120 0.14 32.87 7.47
C ALA A 120 -0.90 31.81 7.09
N LYS A 121 -2.19 32.16 7.13
CA LYS A 121 -3.29 31.27 6.71
C LYS A 121 -3.18 30.91 5.23
N GLU A 122 -2.89 31.88 4.37
CA GLU A 122 -2.74 31.65 2.92
C GLU A 122 -1.54 30.74 2.62
N ALA A 123 -0.40 30.98 3.25
CA ALA A 123 0.80 30.13 3.12
C ALA A 123 0.56 28.68 3.58
N VAL A 124 -0.19 28.48 4.67
CA VAL A 124 -0.56 27.14 5.14
C VAL A 124 -1.52 26.45 4.15
N ASN A 125 -2.53 27.16 3.65
CA ASN A 125 -3.46 26.60 2.67
C ASN A 125 -2.78 26.20 1.36
N GLU A 126 -1.83 27.01 0.88
CA GLU A 126 -1.07 26.69 -0.33
C GLU A 126 -0.16 25.48 -0.11
N ALA A 127 0.54 25.40 1.04
CA ALA A 127 1.34 24.24 1.38
C ALA A 127 0.50 22.95 1.47
N VAL A 128 -0.72 23.02 2.04
CA VAL A 128 -1.66 21.88 2.06
C VAL A 128 -2.02 21.47 0.63
N ARG A 129 -2.33 22.42 -0.24
CA ARG A 129 -2.69 22.17 -1.64
C ARG A 129 -1.53 21.54 -2.43
N GLU A 130 -0.34 22.11 -2.35
CA GLU A 130 0.86 21.55 -2.99
C GLU A 130 1.22 20.16 -2.46
N SER A 131 0.96 19.91 -1.16
CA SER A 131 1.20 18.60 -0.56
C SER A 131 0.14 17.55 -0.91
N ALA A 132 -1.07 17.95 -1.31
CA ALA A 132 -2.17 17.04 -1.62
C ALA A 132 -1.87 16.16 -2.85
N ASP A 133 -1.13 16.72 -3.82
CA ASP A 133 -0.71 16.01 -5.04
C ASP A 133 0.69 15.38 -4.91
N TYR A 134 1.36 15.56 -3.77
CA TYR A 134 2.71 15.04 -3.56
C TYR A 134 2.69 13.54 -3.25
N GLN A 135 3.05 12.72 -4.24
CA GLN A 135 3.35 11.31 -4.02
C GLN A 135 4.79 11.16 -3.54
N ALA A 136 4.96 10.89 -2.24
CA ALA A 136 6.27 10.59 -1.69
C ALA A 136 6.87 9.37 -2.43
N PRO A 137 8.10 9.46 -2.97
CA PRO A 137 8.79 8.29 -3.48
C PRO A 137 8.93 7.30 -2.31
N GLY A 138 8.19 6.19 -2.37
CA GLY A 138 8.14 5.23 -1.27
C GLY A 138 9.51 4.60 -0.97
N GLY A 139 9.64 4.01 0.21
CA GLY A 139 10.79 3.18 0.60
C GLY A 139 11.83 3.89 1.49
N ILE A 140 12.54 3.08 2.30
CA ILE A 140 13.52 3.55 3.29
C ILE A 140 14.63 4.40 2.64
N MET A 141 15.09 4.01 1.45
CA MET A 141 16.16 4.72 0.75
C MET A 141 15.73 6.11 0.26
N ALA A 142 14.48 6.25 -0.19
CA ALA A 142 13.95 7.53 -0.61
C ALA A 142 13.78 8.49 0.58
N THR A 143 13.35 7.98 1.74
CA THR A 143 13.30 8.75 2.99
C THR A 143 14.69 9.21 3.44
N LEU A 144 15.70 8.34 3.39
CA LEU A 144 17.08 8.70 3.74
C LEU A 144 17.63 9.77 2.79
N LYS A 145 17.32 9.67 1.49
CA LYS A 145 17.71 10.68 0.50
C LYS A 145 17.03 12.03 0.76
N MET A 146 15.75 12.04 1.14
CA MET A 146 15.02 13.24 1.51
C MET A 146 15.60 13.90 2.77
N LEU A 147 15.92 13.12 3.80
CA LEU A 147 16.60 13.62 5.01
C LEU A 147 18.02 14.13 4.72
N GLY A 148 18.66 13.59 3.69
CA GLY A 148 19.96 14.04 3.19
C GLY A 148 19.90 15.33 2.37
N ASP A 149 18.73 15.80 1.96
CA ASP A 149 18.59 17.05 1.19
C ASP A 149 18.91 18.27 2.08
N PRO A 150 19.87 19.13 1.70
CA PRO A 150 20.18 20.37 2.41
C PRO A 150 18.95 21.26 2.69
N LYS A 151 17.94 21.26 1.80
CA LYS A 151 16.70 22.01 2.02
C LYS A 151 15.90 21.45 3.20
N THR A 152 15.70 20.14 3.24
CA THR A 152 14.98 19.46 4.33
C THR A 152 15.72 19.64 5.66
N GLN A 153 17.04 19.53 5.66
CA GLN A 153 17.86 19.79 6.84
C GLN A 153 17.70 21.22 7.35
N SER A 154 17.72 22.21 6.44
CA SER A 154 17.51 23.62 6.79
C SER A 154 16.12 23.85 7.39
N SER A 155 15.08 23.24 6.86
CA SER A 155 13.71 23.31 7.41
C SER A 155 13.62 22.70 8.81
N ILE A 156 14.28 21.56 9.07
CA ILE A 156 14.31 20.94 10.40
C ILE A 156 15.03 21.86 11.40
N VAL A 157 16.17 22.45 11.01
CA VAL A 157 16.91 23.41 11.84
C VAL A 157 16.08 24.66 12.13
N PHE A 158 15.37 25.17 11.12
CA PHE A 158 14.45 26.30 11.29
C PHE A 158 13.34 25.96 12.29
N LEU A 159 12.65 24.83 12.13
CA LEU A 159 11.58 24.40 13.03
C LEU A 159 12.07 24.24 14.47
N ARG A 160 13.27 23.66 14.66
CA ARG A 160 13.91 23.58 15.98
C ARG A 160 14.17 24.98 16.56
N THR A 161 14.75 25.88 15.78
CA THR A 161 15.11 27.24 16.21
C THR A 161 13.86 28.06 16.55
N LEU A 162 12.80 27.93 15.76
CA LEU A 162 11.50 28.52 16.01
C LEU A 162 10.93 28.03 17.35
N ALA A 163 10.92 26.71 17.57
CA ALA A 163 10.43 26.12 18.82
C ALA A 163 11.25 26.58 20.05
N GLU A 164 12.57 26.67 19.93
CA GLU A 164 13.44 27.17 21.00
C GLU A 164 13.14 28.64 21.33
N ASN A 165 12.85 29.48 20.34
CA ASN A 165 12.52 30.89 20.55
C ASN A 165 11.10 31.09 21.11
N LEU A 166 10.11 30.33 20.65
CA LEU A 166 8.77 30.34 21.23
C LEU A 166 8.79 29.98 22.72
N ARG A 167 9.52 28.92 23.09
CA ARG A 167 9.67 28.51 24.51
C ARG A 167 10.34 29.59 25.37
N LYS A 168 11.31 30.34 24.81
CA LYS A 168 11.95 31.46 25.51
C LYS A 168 10.97 32.62 25.72
N SER A 169 10.09 32.86 24.75
CA SER A 169 9.10 33.94 24.81
C SER A 169 7.97 33.69 25.81
N GLU A 170 7.64 32.43 26.13
CA GLU A 170 6.62 32.11 27.15
C GLU A 170 7.16 32.14 28.60
N LEU A 171 8.49 32.20 28.78
CA LEU A 171 9.16 32.21 30.08
C LEU A 171 9.63 33.60 30.52
N GLY A 172 9.43 34.64 29.71
CA GLY A 172 9.78 36.03 29.99
C GLY A 172 8.55 36.93 29.93
#